data_AF-A0A8B6HB65-F1
#
_entry.id   AF-A0A8B6HB65-F1
#
_cell.length_a   1.000
_cell.length_b   1.000
_cell.length_c   1.000
_cell.angle_alpha   90.00
_cell.angle_beta   90.00
_cell.angle_gamma   90.00
#
_symmetry.space_group_name_H-M   'P 1'
#
loop_
_entity.id
_entity.type
_entity.pdbx_description
1 polymer ?
#
loop_
_entity_poly.entity_id
_entity_poly.type
_entity_poly.pdbx_seq_one_letter_code
_entity_poly.pdbx_strand_id
1 'polypeptide(L)'
;MIATQNYTWTDEQKATILEHQAFHMNMTIFLNNVVMEGPTKTFPRKPKSNLKQVIMTKKTKGVQKRSHEQLHEYLVENFIETKKTIDRDVFLFKLEDITTEEQALEKLKDGFKHLKRQNAQTLFFFIQYGMLLNAVYKKIFELRIQGIITITWGKWLLENIGIHPSYARRLRECAKSLGGCYKLYNVGLSFTEIFKLKKELVALFNSSPEMNTFWQENHDICSTREMESFEPSLPKWPKSKLDSLFTHAKKKKNI
;
A
#
# COMPACT_ATOMS: atom_id res chain seq x y z
N MET A 1 -20.71 -40.78 -12.39
CA MET A 1 -19.47 -41.51 -12.00
C MET A 1 -18.35 -40.50 -11.90
N ILE A 2 -17.80 -40.25 -10.70
CA ILE A 2 -16.64 -39.36 -10.52
C ILE A 2 -15.40 -40.19 -10.83
N ALA A 3 -14.67 -39.83 -11.88
CA ALA A 3 -13.39 -40.46 -12.18
C ALA A 3 -12.43 -40.18 -11.01
N THR A 4 -12.04 -41.22 -10.28
CA THR A 4 -10.96 -41.18 -9.29
C THR A 4 -9.65 -40.97 -10.03
N GLN A 5 -9.24 -39.71 -10.19
CA GLN A 5 -7.87 -39.40 -10.59
C GLN A 5 -6.94 -39.88 -9.47
N ASN A 6 -6.11 -40.89 -9.77
CA ASN A 6 -5.09 -41.37 -8.86
C ASN A 6 -4.04 -40.27 -8.67
N TYR A 7 -4.17 -39.47 -7.63
CA TYR A 7 -3.21 -38.44 -7.27
C TYR A 7 -2.03 -39.07 -6.54
N THR A 8 -0.83 -38.99 -7.12
CA THR A 8 0.40 -39.49 -6.50
C THR A 8 1.00 -38.43 -5.58
N TRP A 9 0.77 -38.56 -4.28
CA TRP A 9 1.36 -37.70 -3.24
C TRP A 9 2.83 -38.03 -3.01
N THR A 10 3.68 -37.00 -2.91
CA THR A 10 5.07 -37.17 -2.44
C THR A 10 5.09 -37.51 -0.95
N ASP A 11 6.18 -38.12 -0.46
CA ASP A 11 6.28 -38.48 0.96
C ASP A 11 6.30 -37.24 1.88
N GLU A 12 6.83 -36.11 1.40
CA GLU A 12 6.77 -34.83 2.10
C GLU A 12 5.32 -34.29 2.20
N GLN A 13 4.53 -34.43 1.13
CA GLN A 13 3.12 -34.06 1.14
C GLN A 13 2.32 -34.96 2.09
N LYS A 14 2.58 -36.27 2.09
CA LYS A 14 1.95 -37.21 3.03
C LYS A 14 2.30 -36.87 4.48
N ALA A 15 3.58 -36.57 4.77
CA ALA A 15 4.02 -36.16 6.11
C ALA A 15 3.30 -34.88 6.56
N THR A 16 3.17 -33.90 5.66
CA THR A 16 2.41 -32.67 5.92
C THR A 16 0.93 -32.98 6.22
N ILE A 17 0.29 -33.84 5.43
CA ILE A 17 -1.12 -34.23 5.66
C ILE A 17 -1.29 -34.89 7.03
N LEU A 18 -0.40 -35.82 7.38
CA LEU A 18 -0.44 -36.52 8.66
C LEU A 18 -0.20 -35.57 9.86
N GLU A 19 0.73 -34.62 9.74
CA GLU A 19 0.97 -33.60 10.78
C GLU A 19 -0.29 -32.76 11.03
N HIS A 20 -0.96 -32.32 9.95
CA HIS A 20 -2.22 -31.56 10.06
C HIS A 20 -3.37 -32.42 10.59
N GLN A 21 -3.46 -33.68 10.18
CA GLN A 21 -4.47 -34.62 10.70
C GLN A 21 -4.31 -34.80 12.22
N ALA A 22 -3.09 -35.03 12.71
CA ALA A 22 -2.80 -35.14 14.13
C ALA A 22 -3.15 -33.85 14.89
N PHE A 23 -2.81 -32.68 14.34
CA PHE A 23 -3.19 -31.40 14.92
C PHE A 23 -4.70 -31.22 15.04
N HIS A 24 -5.46 -31.52 13.98
CA HIS A 24 -6.92 -31.38 13.99
C HIS A 24 -7.57 -32.37 14.97
N MET A 25 -7.06 -33.60 15.05
CA MET A 25 -7.51 -34.57 16.06
C MET A 25 -7.27 -34.05 17.49
N ASN A 26 -6.07 -33.53 17.76
CA ASN A 26 -5.74 -32.93 19.06
C ASN A 26 -6.59 -31.70 19.36
N MET A 27 -6.95 -30.90 18.34
CA MET A 27 -7.85 -29.75 18.49
C MET A 27 -9.27 -30.18 18.88
N THR A 28 -9.79 -31.23 18.26
CA THR A 28 -11.11 -31.78 18.62
C THR A 28 -11.12 -32.28 20.07
N ILE A 29 -10.09 -33.02 20.48
CA ILE A 29 -9.94 -33.48 21.87
C ILE A 29 -9.88 -32.28 22.83
N PHE A 30 -9.06 -31.28 22.51
CA PHE A 30 -8.95 -30.06 23.31
C PHE A 30 -10.29 -29.34 23.47
N LEU A 31 -11.06 -29.18 22.39
CA LEU A 31 -12.37 -28.51 22.45
C LEU A 31 -13.37 -29.29 23.31
N ASN A 32 -13.39 -30.62 23.19
CA ASN A 32 -14.25 -31.46 24.04
C ASN A 32 -13.88 -31.31 25.52
N ASN A 33 -12.59 -31.32 25.87
CA ASN A 33 -12.15 -31.10 27.25
C ASN A 33 -12.56 -29.71 27.75
N VAL A 34 -12.47 -28.67 26.92
CA VAL A 34 -12.91 -27.32 27.30
C VAL A 34 -14.41 -27.27 27.59
N VAL A 35 -15.23 -28.01 26.83
CA VAL A 35 -16.68 -28.11 27.07
C VAL A 35 -16.99 -28.85 28.37
N MET A 36 -16.26 -29.93 28.67
CA MET A 36 -16.54 -30.79 29.83
C MET A 36 -15.94 -30.26 31.14
N GLU A 37 -14.72 -29.71 31.09
CA GLU A 37 -13.90 -29.40 32.26
C GLU A 37 -13.63 -27.88 32.41
N GLY A 38 -13.97 -27.08 31.39
CA GLY A 38 -13.68 -25.65 31.36
C GLY A 38 -12.29 -25.30 30.82
N PRO A 39 -11.83 -24.04 30.99
CA PRO A 39 -10.61 -23.55 30.35
C PRO A 39 -9.35 -24.33 30.74
N THR A 40 -8.65 -24.91 29.75
CA THR A 40 -7.39 -25.64 29.95
C THR A 40 -6.17 -24.78 29.58
N LYS A 41 -5.01 -25.06 30.18
CA LYS A 41 -3.79 -24.24 30.00
C LYS A 41 -3.01 -24.54 28.72
N THR A 42 -3.20 -25.70 28.11
CA THR A 42 -2.37 -26.17 26.98
C THR A 42 -3.16 -26.24 25.69
N PHE A 43 -2.90 -25.29 24.79
CA PHE A 43 -3.48 -25.26 23.45
C PHE A 43 -2.65 -26.12 22.48
N PRO A 44 -3.27 -26.97 21.64
CA PRO A 44 -2.53 -27.75 20.64
C PRO A 44 -1.72 -26.85 19.71
N ARG A 45 -0.46 -27.20 19.48
CA ARG A 45 0.44 -26.40 18.63
C ARG A 45 0.09 -26.60 17.16
N LYS A 46 -0.11 -25.50 16.45
CA LYS A 46 -0.34 -25.52 15.01
C LYS A 46 0.92 -26.05 14.28
N PRO A 47 0.76 -26.96 13.30
CA PRO A 47 1.82 -27.39 12.41
C PRO A 47 2.56 -26.22 11.76
N LYS A 48 3.86 -26.36 11.56
CA LYS A 48 4.66 -25.35 10.83
C LYS A 48 4.41 -25.41 9.33
N SER A 49 4.07 -26.60 8.83
CA SER A 49 3.78 -26.87 7.42
C SER A 49 2.48 -26.18 6.96
N ASN A 50 2.38 -25.82 5.68
CA ASN A 50 1.22 -25.16 5.11
C ASN A 50 0.40 -26.12 4.24
N LEU A 51 -0.69 -26.65 4.79
CA LEU A 51 -1.59 -27.58 4.09
C LEU A 51 -2.12 -27.03 2.76
N LYS A 52 -2.24 -25.70 2.60
CA LYS A 52 -2.67 -25.10 1.33
C LYS A 52 -1.71 -25.39 0.19
N GLN A 53 -0.40 -25.53 0.45
CA GLN A 53 0.59 -25.87 -0.57
C GLN A 53 0.42 -27.31 -1.08
N VAL A 54 -0.11 -28.19 -0.24
CA VAL A 54 -0.40 -29.59 -0.59
C VAL A 54 -1.71 -29.69 -1.37
N ILE A 55 -2.77 -29.01 -0.89
CA ILE A 55 -4.11 -29.10 -1.49
C ILE A 55 -4.23 -28.26 -2.78
N MET A 56 -3.62 -27.06 -2.82
CA MET A 56 -3.68 -26.19 -3.98
C MET A 56 -2.47 -26.45 -4.88
N THR A 57 -2.61 -27.43 -5.77
CA THR A 57 -1.60 -27.80 -6.79
C THR A 57 -1.43 -26.76 -7.89
N LYS A 58 -2.28 -25.72 -7.90
CA LYS A 58 -1.95 -24.48 -8.57
C LYS A 58 -0.76 -23.88 -7.84
N LYS A 59 0.45 -24.14 -8.34
CA LYS A 59 1.59 -23.25 -8.15
C LYS A 59 1.00 -21.85 -8.27
N THR A 60 0.91 -21.11 -7.17
CA THR A 60 0.70 -19.67 -7.26
C THR A 60 1.73 -19.25 -8.26
N LYS A 61 1.33 -18.87 -9.49
CA LYS A 61 2.26 -18.44 -10.54
C LYS A 61 3.16 -17.47 -9.82
N GLY A 62 4.38 -17.89 -9.52
CA GLY A 62 5.31 -17.03 -8.80
C GLY A 62 5.35 -15.81 -9.67
N VAL A 63 4.99 -14.65 -9.10
CA VAL A 63 5.08 -13.40 -9.86
C VAL A 63 6.48 -13.39 -10.40
N GLN A 64 6.62 -13.57 -11.71
CA GLN A 64 7.93 -13.75 -12.32
C GLN A 64 8.71 -12.50 -11.94
N LYS A 65 9.75 -12.67 -11.13
CA LYS A 65 10.53 -11.56 -10.62
C LYS A 65 11.13 -10.90 -11.86
N ARG A 66 10.68 -9.68 -12.16
CA ARG A 66 11.20 -8.91 -13.29
C ARG A 66 12.67 -8.63 -13.04
N SER A 67 13.48 -8.63 -14.10
CA SER A 67 14.82 -8.05 -13.99
C SER A 67 14.70 -6.55 -13.69
N HIS A 68 15.81 -5.95 -13.27
CA HIS A 68 15.84 -4.51 -13.01
C HIS A 68 15.54 -3.70 -14.28
N GLU A 69 16.04 -4.15 -15.43
CA GLU A 69 15.81 -3.57 -16.76
C GLU A 69 14.35 -3.69 -17.16
N GLN A 70 13.76 -4.88 -17.03
CA GLN A 70 12.33 -5.10 -17.32
C GLN A 70 11.42 -4.27 -16.41
N LEU A 71 11.80 -4.07 -15.14
CA LEU A 71 11.05 -3.19 -14.25
C LEU A 71 11.19 -1.72 -14.66
N HIS A 72 12.39 -1.29 -15.05
CA HIS A 72 12.62 0.06 -15.56
C HIS A 72 11.79 0.32 -16.82
N GLU A 73 11.88 -0.55 -17.84
CA GLU A 73 11.10 -0.48 -19.07
C GLU A 73 9.60 -0.44 -18.79
N TYR A 74 9.11 -1.33 -17.92
CA TYR A 74 7.70 -1.33 -17.52
C TYR A 74 7.24 0.01 -16.91
N LEU A 75 8.08 0.65 -16.09
CA LEU A 75 7.74 1.97 -15.54
C LEU A 75 7.80 3.07 -16.60
N VAL A 76 8.80 3.01 -17.50
CA VAL A 76 8.96 3.93 -18.64
C VAL A 76 7.76 3.89 -19.57
N GLU A 77 7.28 2.70 -19.93
CA GLU A 77 6.07 2.48 -20.73
C GLU A 77 4.79 3.05 -20.08
N ASN A 78 4.82 3.22 -18.76
CA ASN A 78 3.71 3.77 -17.99
C ASN A 78 3.89 5.25 -17.63
N PHE A 79 4.87 5.96 -18.21
CA PHE A 79 4.97 7.42 -18.06
C PHE A 79 3.82 8.14 -18.74
N ILE A 80 3.41 9.23 -18.11
CA ILE A 80 2.31 10.07 -18.57
C ILE A 80 2.65 11.52 -18.36
N GLU A 81 2.30 12.31 -19.35
CA GLU A 81 2.33 13.76 -19.26
C GLU A 81 1.22 14.25 -18.32
N THR A 82 1.61 14.63 -17.10
CA THR A 82 0.71 15.11 -16.03
C THR A 82 0.30 16.58 -16.19
N LYS A 83 0.95 17.33 -17.09
CA LYS A 83 0.61 18.73 -17.41
C LYS A 83 -0.76 18.88 -18.07
N LYS A 84 -1.28 17.83 -18.69
CA LYS A 84 -2.61 17.82 -19.32
C LYS A 84 -3.69 17.67 -18.25
N THR A 85 -4.70 18.54 -18.31
CA THR A 85 -5.87 18.48 -17.44
C THR A 85 -6.66 17.19 -17.69
N ILE A 86 -7.27 16.67 -16.63
CA ILE A 86 -8.19 15.54 -16.74
C ILE A 86 -9.54 16.12 -17.16
N ASP A 87 -9.86 15.97 -18.44
CA ASP A 87 -11.19 16.22 -18.94
C ASP A 87 -12.14 15.11 -18.46
N ARG A 88 -13.25 15.53 -17.82
CA ARG A 88 -14.29 14.63 -17.32
C ARG A 88 -15.29 14.26 -18.41
N ASP A 89 -15.42 15.10 -19.42
CA ASP A 89 -16.41 14.92 -20.49
C ASP A 89 -16.03 13.73 -21.38
N VAL A 90 -14.75 13.32 -21.37
CA VAL A 90 -14.27 12.06 -21.97
C VAL A 90 -15.02 10.83 -21.46
N PHE A 91 -15.54 10.86 -20.23
CA PHE A 91 -16.33 9.76 -19.66
C PHE A 91 -17.84 9.93 -19.82
N LEU A 92 -18.30 11.07 -20.36
CA LEU A 92 -19.70 11.42 -20.57
C LEU A 92 -20.07 11.29 -22.06
N PHE A 93 -19.69 10.20 -22.70
CA PHE A 93 -20.07 9.92 -24.09
C PHE A 93 -21.40 9.19 -24.17
N LYS A 94 -22.15 9.42 -25.25
CA LYS A 94 -23.36 8.68 -25.57
C LYS A 94 -23.02 7.51 -26.48
N LEU A 95 -23.71 6.38 -26.35
CA LEU A 95 -23.40 5.18 -27.14
C LEU A 95 -23.68 5.41 -28.63
N GLU A 96 -24.65 6.28 -28.91
CA GLU A 96 -25.05 6.72 -30.24
C GLU A 96 -23.93 7.49 -30.99
N ASP A 97 -22.96 8.04 -30.26
CA ASP A 97 -21.80 8.74 -30.85
C ASP A 97 -20.73 7.76 -31.38
N ILE A 98 -20.88 6.46 -31.13
CA ILE A 98 -19.95 5.41 -31.54
C ILE A 98 -20.60 4.60 -32.67
N THR A 99 -20.15 4.87 -33.90
CA THR A 99 -20.68 4.24 -35.12
C THR A 99 -19.81 3.09 -35.63
N THR A 100 -18.53 3.04 -35.23
CA THR A 100 -17.58 2.00 -35.67
C THR A 100 -16.76 1.42 -34.51
N GLU A 101 -16.17 0.25 -34.72
CA GLU A 101 -15.27 -0.40 -33.76
C GLU A 101 -14.03 0.47 -33.47
N GLU A 102 -13.47 1.12 -34.49
CA GLU A 102 -12.29 1.98 -34.38
C GLU A 102 -12.56 3.18 -33.46
N GLN A 103 -13.75 3.80 -33.59
CA GLN A 103 -14.17 4.89 -32.70
C GLN A 103 -14.30 4.41 -31.26
N ALA A 104 -14.90 3.23 -31.04
CA ALA A 104 -15.01 2.63 -29.71
C ALA A 104 -13.62 2.40 -29.09
N LEU A 105 -12.69 1.84 -29.88
CA LEU A 105 -11.33 1.58 -29.45
C LEU A 105 -10.58 2.87 -29.11
N GLU A 106 -10.74 3.93 -29.92
CA GLU A 106 -10.13 5.24 -29.67
C GLU A 106 -10.65 5.86 -28.37
N LYS A 107 -11.98 5.90 -28.18
CA LYS A 107 -12.60 6.41 -26.95
C LYS A 107 -12.15 5.64 -25.71
N LEU A 108 -12.06 4.32 -25.79
CA LEU A 108 -11.56 3.49 -24.68
C LEU A 108 -10.08 3.77 -24.38
N LYS A 109 -9.23 3.93 -25.41
CA LYS A 109 -7.82 4.30 -25.22
C LYS A 109 -7.69 5.66 -24.55
N ASP A 110 -8.50 6.63 -24.95
CA ASP A 110 -8.48 7.96 -24.34
C ASP A 110 -8.99 7.95 -22.90
N GLY A 111 -10.12 7.29 -22.62
CA GLY A 111 -10.59 7.06 -21.25
C GLY A 111 -9.52 6.41 -20.37
N PHE A 112 -8.80 5.41 -20.90
CA PHE A 112 -7.71 4.77 -20.19
C PHE A 112 -6.52 5.71 -19.93
N LYS A 113 -6.14 6.56 -20.89
CA LYS A 113 -5.11 7.61 -20.66
C LYS A 113 -5.53 8.56 -19.54
N HIS A 114 -6.80 8.97 -19.48
CA HIS A 114 -7.32 9.84 -18.41
C HIS A 114 -7.29 9.16 -17.04
N LEU A 115 -7.65 7.88 -16.96
CA LEU A 115 -7.52 7.09 -15.73
C LEU A 115 -6.07 7.00 -15.26
N LYS A 116 -5.13 6.74 -16.18
CA LYS A 116 -3.73 6.68 -15.81
C LYS A 116 -3.17 8.06 -15.38
N ARG A 117 -3.62 9.19 -15.97
CA ARG A 117 -3.31 10.55 -15.46
C ARG A 117 -3.81 10.75 -14.03
N GLN A 118 -5.06 10.35 -13.75
CA GLN A 118 -5.63 10.41 -12.40
C GLN A 118 -4.80 9.60 -11.42
N ASN A 119 -4.34 8.41 -11.81
CA ASN A 119 -3.48 7.57 -10.99
C ASN A 119 -2.15 8.27 -10.67
N ALA A 120 -1.50 8.88 -11.67
CA ALA A 120 -0.25 9.62 -11.47
C ALA A 120 -0.42 10.79 -10.48
N GLN A 121 -1.47 11.61 -10.66
CA GLN A 121 -1.80 12.70 -9.72
C GLN A 121 -2.09 12.16 -8.31
N THR A 122 -2.86 11.08 -8.21
CA THR A 122 -3.19 10.44 -6.94
C THR A 122 -1.94 9.88 -6.24
N LEU A 123 -1.02 9.28 -7.00
CA LEU A 123 0.26 8.77 -6.52
C LEU A 123 1.13 9.90 -5.94
N PHE A 124 1.22 11.02 -6.65
CA PHE A 124 1.87 12.23 -6.15
C PHE A 124 1.30 12.64 -4.79
N PHE A 125 -0.01 12.80 -4.67
CA PHE A 125 -0.63 13.18 -3.39
C PHE A 125 -0.40 12.16 -2.28
N PHE A 126 -0.43 10.86 -2.58
CA PHE A 126 -0.14 9.85 -1.57
C PHE A 126 1.30 9.89 -1.07
N ILE A 127 2.26 10.15 -1.95
CA ILE A 127 3.67 10.28 -1.56
C ILE A 127 3.87 11.56 -0.75
N GLN A 128 3.37 12.70 -1.22
CA GLN A 128 3.45 13.98 -0.50
C GLN A 128 2.78 13.93 0.87
N TYR A 129 1.58 13.35 0.95
CA TYR A 129 0.90 13.15 2.23
C TYR A 129 1.66 12.18 3.14
N GLY A 130 2.28 11.15 2.58
CA GLY A 130 3.18 10.26 3.32
C GLY A 130 4.42 10.98 3.89
N MET A 131 4.99 11.94 3.15
CA MET A 131 6.08 12.80 3.63
C MET A 131 5.61 13.69 4.78
N LEU A 132 4.45 14.34 4.64
CA LEU A 132 3.83 15.13 5.70
C LEU A 132 3.58 14.29 6.96
N LEU A 133 3.04 13.07 6.80
CA LEU A 133 2.84 12.14 7.90
C LEU A 133 4.15 11.75 8.60
N ASN A 134 5.27 11.62 7.87
CA ASN A 134 6.58 11.36 8.48
C ASN A 134 7.05 12.57 9.33
N ALA A 135 6.88 13.79 8.82
CA ALA A 135 7.23 15.01 9.56
C ALA A 135 6.37 15.19 10.83
N VAL A 136 5.06 15.04 10.70
CA VAL A 136 4.12 15.12 11.84
C VAL A 136 4.40 14.02 12.85
N TYR A 137 4.68 12.79 12.40
CA TYR A 137 5.03 11.68 13.30
C TYR A 137 6.27 12.02 14.15
N LYS A 138 7.33 12.55 13.54
CA LYS A 138 8.53 12.99 14.26
C LYS A 138 8.16 14.05 15.30
N LYS A 139 7.35 15.05 14.92
CA LYS A 139 6.95 16.13 15.83
C LYS A 139 6.11 15.64 17.01
N ILE A 140 5.13 14.77 16.76
CA ILE A 140 4.30 14.18 17.82
C ILE A 140 5.15 13.32 18.77
N PHE A 141 6.16 12.63 18.25
CA PHE A 141 7.09 11.86 19.07
C PHE A 141 7.90 12.75 20.01
N GLU A 142 8.42 13.89 19.53
CA GLU A 142 9.09 14.90 20.38
C GLU A 142 8.15 15.44 21.47
N LEU A 143 6.92 15.83 21.11
CA LEU A 143 5.93 16.33 22.06
C LEU A 143 5.54 15.29 23.11
N ARG A 144 5.62 13.99 22.77
CA ARG A 144 5.38 12.90 23.70
C ARG A 144 6.53 12.73 24.69
N ILE A 145 7.78 12.88 24.25
CA ILE A 145 8.95 12.89 25.15
C ILE A 145 8.84 14.05 26.16
N GLN A 146 8.33 15.20 25.71
CA GLN A 146 8.08 16.37 26.56
C GLN A 146 6.85 16.23 27.49
N GLY A 147 6.11 15.12 27.42
CA GLY A 147 4.90 14.90 28.21
C GLY A 147 3.67 15.74 27.79
N ILE A 148 3.77 16.53 26.71
CA ILE A 148 2.67 17.37 26.20
C ILE A 148 1.56 16.51 25.61
N ILE A 149 1.93 15.46 24.87
CA ILE A 149 0.99 14.49 24.30
C ILE A 149 1.18 13.14 25.00
N THR A 150 0.11 12.62 25.58
CA THR A 150 0.14 11.34 26.32
C THR A 150 -0.40 10.17 25.49
N ILE A 151 -1.16 10.42 24.42
CA ILE A 151 -1.75 9.38 23.58
C ILE A 151 -0.76 8.80 22.57
N THR A 152 -0.97 7.54 22.20
CA THR A 152 -0.14 6.88 21.17
C THR A 152 -0.43 7.45 19.78
N TRP A 153 0.54 7.40 18.88
CA TRP A 153 0.38 7.88 17.50
C TRP A 153 -0.84 7.28 16.79
N GLY A 154 -1.08 5.98 16.95
CA GLY A 154 -2.20 5.31 16.32
C GLY A 154 -3.56 5.82 16.83
N LYS A 155 -3.66 6.06 18.14
CA LYS A 155 -4.85 6.66 18.74
C LYS A 155 -5.03 8.11 18.31
N TRP A 156 -3.94 8.89 18.29
CA TRP A 156 -3.94 10.28 17.84
C TRP A 156 -4.45 10.41 16.39
N LEU A 157 -4.00 9.53 15.49
CA LEU A 157 -4.47 9.49 14.11
C LEU A 157 -5.97 9.23 13.98
N LEU A 158 -6.48 8.24 14.72
CA LEU A 158 -7.90 7.89 14.68
C LEU A 158 -8.78 9.01 15.23
N GLU A 159 -8.39 9.61 16.36
CA GLU A 159 -9.19 10.63 17.04
C GLU A 159 -9.16 12.00 16.33
N ASN A 160 -8.06 12.36 15.68
CA ASN A 160 -7.88 13.72 15.12
C ASN A 160 -8.00 13.81 13.60
N ILE A 161 -7.63 12.75 12.87
CA ILE A 161 -7.60 12.75 11.40
C ILE A 161 -8.61 11.75 10.82
N GLY A 162 -9.02 10.75 11.60
CA GLY A 162 -9.93 9.70 11.13
C GLY A 162 -9.27 8.68 10.20
N ILE A 163 -7.94 8.57 10.21
CA ILE A 163 -7.21 7.57 9.40
C ILE A 163 -6.72 6.40 10.25
N HIS A 164 -6.83 5.19 9.70
CA HIS A 164 -6.37 4.00 10.39
C HIS A 164 -4.82 3.94 10.44
N PRO A 165 -4.20 3.53 11.56
CA PRO A 165 -2.74 3.53 11.70
C PRO A 165 -2.00 2.68 10.67
N SER A 166 -2.61 1.55 10.24
CA SER A 166 -2.03 0.70 9.20
C SER A 166 -1.95 1.41 7.84
N TYR A 167 -2.95 2.21 7.49
CA TYR A 167 -2.97 2.97 6.24
C TYR A 167 -1.93 4.10 6.26
N ALA A 168 -1.89 4.87 7.36
CA ALA A 168 -0.87 5.91 7.56
C ALA A 168 0.56 5.35 7.49
N ARG A 169 0.79 4.16 8.06
CA ARG A 169 2.08 3.46 7.96
C ARG A 169 2.44 3.14 6.51
N ARG A 170 1.51 2.61 5.72
CA ARG A 170 1.75 2.31 4.29
C ARG A 170 2.17 3.54 3.50
N LEU A 171 1.47 4.66 3.69
CA LEU A 171 1.80 5.94 3.03
C LEU A 171 3.19 6.43 3.43
N ARG A 172 3.49 6.45 4.73
CA ARG A 172 4.79 6.86 5.28
C ARG A 172 5.95 6.01 4.77
N GLU A 173 5.78 4.69 4.71
CA GLU A 173 6.80 3.79 4.19
C GLU A 173 7.02 4.01 2.69
N CYS A 174 5.95 4.19 1.92
CA CYS A 174 6.05 4.47 0.50
C CYS A 174 6.80 5.78 0.25
N ALA A 175 6.42 6.83 0.97
CA ALA A 175 7.07 8.14 0.90
C ALA A 175 8.54 8.10 1.33
N LYS A 176 8.88 7.34 2.38
CA LYS A 176 10.27 7.18 2.82
C LYS A 176 11.12 6.51 1.74
N SER A 177 10.57 5.52 1.03
CA SER A 177 11.29 4.78 0.00
C SER A 177 11.36 5.49 -1.35
N LEU A 178 10.33 6.25 -1.73
CA LEU A 178 10.15 6.75 -3.10
C LEU A 178 10.05 8.28 -3.18
N GLY A 179 10.07 9.01 -2.05
CA GLY A 179 9.86 10.46 -2.01
C GLY A 179 10.93 11.30 -2.71
N GLY A 180 12.12 10.73 -2.97
CA GLY A 180 13.16 11.38 -3.77
C GLY A 180 13.10 11.09 -5.26
N CYS A 181 12.18 10.23 -5.71
CA CYS A 181 12.10 9.77 -7.09
C CYS A 181 11.03 10.55 -7.86
N TYR A 182 11.30 11.81 -8.20
CA TYR A 182 10.29 12.74 -8.73
C TYR A 182 9.62 12.24 -10.01
N LYS A 183 10.34 11.55 -10.89
CA LYS A 183 9.74 10.99 -12.12
C LYS A 183 8.68 9.93 -11.86
N LEU A 184 8.70 9.24 -10.70
CA LEU A 184 7.64 8.29 -10.34
C LEU A 184 6.28 8.96 -10.19
N TYR A 185 6.23 10.27 -9.95
CA TYR A 185 4.96 11.01 -9.85
C TYR A 185 4.22 11.12 -11.19
N ASN A 186 4.92 10.86 -12.29
CA ASN A 186 4.36 10.85 -13.64
C ASN A 186 4.03 9.43 -14.13
N VAL A 187 4.16 8.41 -13.28
CA VAL A 187 3.83 7.03 -13.63
C VAL A 187 2.35 6.79 -13.43
N GLY A 188 1.66 6.35 -14.49
CA GLY A 188 0.22 6.13 -14.54
C GLY A 188 -0.30 4.89 -13.81
N LEU A 189 0.50 4.33 -12.89
CA LEU A 189 0.15 3.15 -12.10
C LEU A 189 -0.58 3.57 -10.83
N SER A 190 -1.48 2.71 -10.35
CA SER A 190 -2.16 2.97 -9.08
C SER A 190 -1.19 2.92 -7.90
N PHE A 191 -1.52 3.61 -6.81
CA PHE A 191 -0.74 3.54 -5.56
C PHE A 191 -0.58 2.11 -5.04
N THR A 192 -1.60 1.27 -5.19
CA THR A 192 -1.54 -0.13 -4.74
C THR A 192 -0.51 -0.93 -5.54
N GLU A 193 -0.39 -0.69 -6.84
CA GLU A 193 0.63 -1.33 -7.68
C GLU A 193 2.04 -0.85 -7.32
N ILE A 194 2.23 0.46 -7.21
CA ILE A 194 3.52 1.03 -6.77
C ILE A 194 3.90 0.51 -5.38
N PHE A 195 2.95 0.41 -4.46
CA PHE A 195 3.20 -0.13 -3.12
C PHE A 195 3.64 -1.60 -3.15
N LYS A 196 3.08 -2.42 -4.06
CA LYS A 196 3.52 -3.81 -4.27
C LYS A 196 4.93 -3.86 -4.84
N LEU A 197 5.25 -2.98 -5.79
CA LEU A 197 6.56 -2.90 -6.44
C LEU A 197 7.63 -2.19 -5.59
N LYS A 198 7.27 -1.50 -4.49
CA LYS A 198 8.17 -0.69 -3.65
C LYS A 198 9.50 -1.37 -3.33
N LYS A 199 9.49 -2.66 -2.97
CA LYS A 199 10.72 -3.39 -2.63
C LYS A 199 11.62 -3.60 -3.85
N GLU A 200 11.02 -3.91 -5.00
CA GLU A 200 11.74 -4.08 -6.27
C GLU A 200 12.27 -2.73 -6.77
N LEU A 201 11.51 -1.65 -6.61
CA LEU A 201 11.95 -0.28 -6.92
C LEU A 201 13.16 0.13 -6.07
N VAL A 202 13.13 -0.12 -4.76
CA VAL A 202 14.26 0.18 -3.88
C VAL A 202 15.50 -0.65 -4.28
N ALA A 203 15.30 -1.91 -4.66
CA ALA A 203 16.39 -2.75 -5.15
C ALA A 203 16.97 -2.21 -6.47
N LEU A 204 16.11 -1.84 -7.43
CA LEU A 204 16.46 -1.23 -8.69
C LEU A 204 17.35 0.02 -8.48
N PHE A 205 16.91 0.94 -7.63
CA PHE A 205 17.61 2.21 -7.38
C PHE A 205 18.93 2.02 -6.63
N ASN A 206 19.03 1.01 -5.76
CA ASN A 206 20.27 0.71 -5.06
C ASN A 206 21.28 -0.04 -5.95
N SER A 207 20.81 -0.80 -6.94
CA SER A 207 21.66 -1.62 -7.80
C SER A 207 22.15 -0.91 -9.06
N SER A 208 21.43 0.11 -9.56
CA SER A 208 21.82 0.87 -10.74
C SER A 208 21.83 2.38 -10.45
N PRO A 209 23.01 2.99 -10.22
CA PRO A 209 23.14 4.42 -9.97
C PRO A 209 22.60 5.27 -11.13
N GLU A 210 22.80 4.83 -12.38
CA GLU A 210 22.28 5.53 -13.57
C GLU A 210 20.76 5.60 -13.56
N MET A 211 20.09 4.47 -13.30
CA MET A 211 18.63 4.45 -13.19
C MET A 211 18.15 5.27 -11.99
N ASN A 212 18.85 5.21 -10.85
CA ASN A 212 18.50 6.03 -9.69
C ASN A 212 18.57 7.53 -10.03
N THR A 213 19.65 7.99 -10.65
CA THR A 213 19.80 9.37 -11.12
C THR A 213 18.66 9.74 -12.06
N PHE A 214 18.37 8.90 -13.06
CA PHE A 214 17.25 9.12 -13.97
C PHE A 214 15.93 9.33 -13.23
N TRP A 215 15.62 8.54 -12.20
CA TRP A 215 14.37 8.66 -11.44
C TRP A 215 14.35 9.82 -10.44
N GLN A 216 15.51 10.28 -9.99
CA GLN A 216 15.69 11.43 -9.09
C GLN A 216 15.81 12.76 -9.83
N GLU A 217 15.99 12.77 -11.13
CA GLU A 217 15.97 14.00 -11.92
C GLU A 217 14.62 14.71 -11.77
N ASN A 218 14.68 15.98 -11.39
CA ASN A 218 13.52 16.87 -11.43
C ASN A 218 13.10 17.03 -12.89
N HIS A 219 12.14 16.22 -13.32
CA HIS A 219 11.31 16.60 -14.44
C HIS A 219 10.54 17.85 -14.01
N ASP A 220 10.30 18.83 -14.90
CA ASP A 220 9.55 20.08 -14.66
C ASP A 220 8.11 19.83 -14.18
N ILE A 221 7.97 19.24 -13.01
CA ILE A 221 6.73 19.05 -12.26
C ILE A 221 6.61 20.37 -11.51
N CYS A 222 6.00 21.35 -12.17
CA CYS A 222 5.81 22.70 -11.65
C CYS A 222 7.12 23.46 -11.38
N SER A 223 7.71 24.03 -12.43
CA SER A 223 8.54 25.24 -12.32
C SER A 223 7.73 26.49 -11.91
N THR A 224 6.63 26.33 -11.18
CA THR A 224 6.05 27.40 -10.35
C THR A 224 6.94 27.57 -9.12
N ARG A 225 8.11 28.15 -9.36
CA ARG A 225 8.91 29.14 -8.62
C ARG A 225 8.75 29.37 -7.10
N GLU A 226 8.16 28.49 -6.30
CA GLU A 226 7.95 28.72 -4.85
C GLU A 226 8.21 27.50 -3.94
N MET A 227 8.62 26.34 -4.46
CA MET A 227 8.93 25.18 -3.60
C MET A 227 10.41 25.04 -3.18
N GLU A 228 11.33 25.86 -3.72
CA GLU A 228 12.77 25.80 -3.38
C GLU A 228 13.12 26.23 -1.95
N SER A 229 12.13 26.52 -1.09
CA SER A 229 12.33 26.70 0.35
C SER A 229 11.26 26.04 1.21
N PHE A 230 10.64 24.96 0.74
CA PHE A 230 9.93 24.08 1.67
C PHE A 230 10.93 23.18 2.43
N GLU A 231 11.90 23.80 3.12
CA GLU A 231 12.06 23.36 4.49
C GLU A 231 10.67 23.54 5.10
N PRO A 232 10.02 22.50 5.64
CA PRO A 232 8.83 22.73 6.42
C PRO A 232 9.28 23.53 7.64
N SER A 233 9.39 24.85 7.48
CA SER A 233 9.18 25.81 8.54
C SER A 233 7.75 25.52 8.96
N LEU A 234 7.62 24.54 9.86
CA LEU A 234 6.36 24.21 10.48
C LEU A 234 5.78 25.56 10.89
N PRO A 235 4.57 25.92 10.43
CA PRO A 235 3.99 27.20 10.80
C PRO A 235 4.17 27.32 12.31
N LYS A 236 4.72 28.44 12.79
CA LYS A 236 4.83 28.67 14.23
C LYS A 236 3.40 28.70 14.76
N TRP A 237 2.89 27.54 15.15
CA TRP A 237 1.53 27.41 15.63
C TRP A 237 1.44 28.30 16.87
N PRO A 238 0.55 29.30 16.88
CA PRO A 238 0.31 30.08 18.09
C PRO A 238 -0.02 29.08 19.20
N LYS A 239 0.62 29.21 20.38
CA LYS A 239 0.34 28.31 21.52
C LYS A 239 -1.17 28.14 21.74
N SER A 240 -1.93 29.22 21.58
CA SER A 240 -3.40 29.23 21.66
C SER A 240 -4.13 28.28 20.70
N LYS A 241 -3.61 28.05 19.49
CA LYS A 241 -4.22 27.14 18.51
C LYS A 241 -3.93 25.67 18.84
N LEU A 242 -2.72 25.38 19.33
CA LEU A 242 -2.38 24.06 19.88
C LEU A 242 -3.27 23.75 21.10
N ASP A 243 -3.40 24.69 22.02
CA ASP A 243 -4.24 24.51 23.22
C ASP A 243 -5.72 24.27 22.87
N SER A 244 -6.26 24.90 21.82
CA SER A 244 -7.62 24.66 21.33
C SER A 244 -7.84 23.26 20.72
N LEU A 245 -6.82 22.70 20.03
CA LEU A 245 -6.88 21.34 19.47
C LEU A 245 -6.81 20.27 20.58
N PHE A 246 -6.08 20.53 21.67
CA PHE A 246 -5.93 19.58 22.78
C PHE A 246 -7.01 19.69 23.87
N THR A 247 -7.70 20.83 23.97
CA THR A 247 -8.81 21.01 24.94
C THR A 247 -10.09 20.29 24.50
N HIS A 248 -10.37 20.17 23.19
CA HIS A 248 -11.52 19.40 22.70
C HIS A 248 -11.38 17.88 22.91
N ALA A 249 -10.17 17.34 22.93
CA ALA A 249 -9.94 15.92 23.22
C ALA A 249 -10.30 15.53 24.67
N LYS A 250 -10.25 16.47 25.62
CA LYS A 250 -10.63 16.21 27.02
C LYS A 250 -12.15 16.19 27.25
N LYS A 251 -12.95 16.90 26.44
CA LYS A 251 -14.41 17.00 26.65
C LYS A 251 -15.22 15.78 26.18
N LYS A 252 -14.68 14.91 25.32
CA LYS A 252 -15.39 13.71 24.81
C LYS A 252 -15.36 12.49 25.74
N LYS A 253 -14.87 12.61 26.98
CA LYS A 253 -14.78 11.50 27.95
C LYS A 253 -15.82 11.52 29.08
N ASN A 254 -16.76 12.47 29.06
CA ASN A 254 -17.79 12.62 30.11
C ASN A 254 -19.22 12.39 29.59
N ILE A 255 -19.42 11.45 28.66
CA ILE A 255 -20.75 10.96 28.27
C ILE A 255 -20.69 9.44 28.32
#